data_AF-A0A2V9LF13-F1
#
_entry.id   AF-A0A2V9LF13-F1
#
_cell.length_a   1.000
_cell.length_b   1.000
_cell.length_c   1.000
_cell.angle_alpha   90.00
_cell.angle_beta   90.00
_cell.angle_gamma   90.00
#
_symmetry.space_group_name_H-M   'P 1'
#
loop_
_entity.id
_entity.type
_entity.pdbx_description
1 polymer ?
#
loop_
_entity_poly.entity_id
_entity_poly.type
_entity_poly.pdbx_seq_one_letter_code
_entity_poly.pdbx_strand_id
1 'polypeptide(L)'
;MQPTLEPPYLIVKPGVDEEEFYRLADEDSDWEYLDGRIIMHSPASKRHEDIFAFLLTLLRALPDERKGATVLGSRYSMRLDPKWSTEPDIVVIVDARRHLMRTTGRSFLDTARRRFPRSGSSIRSYRRSWWRERPGRAMCPGVNLRGAWNRQ
;
A
#
# COMPACT_ATOMS: atom_id res chain seq x y z
N MET A 1 -9.15 29.64 -22.33
CA MET A 1 -10.29 29.00 -21.62
C MET A 1 -9.68 27.93 -20.74
N GLN A 2 -9.65 28.14 -19.42
CA GLN A 2 -9.18 27.11 -18.49
C GLN A 2 -10.33 26.11 -18.26
N PRO A 3 -10.11 24.79 -18.37
CA PRO A 3 -11.15 23.83 -18.06
C PRO A 3 -11.46 23.86 -16.56
N THR A 4 -12.75 24.00 -16.21
CA THR A 4 -13.22 23.85 -14.82
C THR A 4 -13.34 22.36 -14.51
N LEU A 5 -12.60 21.88 -13.51
CA LEU A 5 -12.68 20.51 -13.01
C LEU A 5 -13.38 20.51 -11.65
N GLU A 6 -14.62 19.99 -11.61
CA GLU A 6 -15.40 19.88 -10.38
C GLU A 6 -14.98 18.62 -9.59
N PRO A 7 -14.69 18.72 -8.27
CA PRO A 7 -14.31 17.57 -7.44
C PRO A 7 -15.41 16.51 -7.26
N PRO A 8 -15.04 15.24 -6.98
CA PRO A 8 -13.68 14.70 -7.00
C PRO A 8 -13.24 14.40 -8.44
N TYR A 9 -12.15 15.03 -8.89
CA TYR A 9 -11.59 14.78 -10.20
C TYR A 9 -10.36 13.88 -10.09
N LEU A 10 -10.24 12.96 -11.04
CA LEU A 10 -9.06 12.12 -11.23
C LEU A 10 -8.32 12.62 -12.47
N ILE A 11 -7.12 13.16 -12.31
CA ILE A 11 -6.31 13.58 -13.46
C ILE A 11 -5.43 12.40 -13.86
N VAL A 12 -5.49 12.02 -15.13
CA VAL A 12 -4.70 10.92 -15.69
C VAL A 12 -3.80 11.45 -16.79
N LYS A 13 -2.47 11.32 -16.62
CA LYS A 13 -1.47 11.59 -17.69
C LYS A 13 -1.03 10.25 -18.30
N PRO A 14 -1.47 9.90 -19.53
CA PRO A 14 -1.04 8.68 -20.21
C PRO A 14 0.34 8.84 -20.86
N GLY A 15 0.91 7.71 -21.30
CA GLY A 15 2.14 7.68 -22.10
C GLY A 15 3.42 7.86 -21.29
N VAL A 16 3.39 7.50 -20.00
CA VAL A 16 4.52 7.67 -19.07
C VAL A 16 5.15 6.31 -18.80
N ASP A 17 6.46 6.18 -18.93
CA ASP A 17 7.17 4.99 -18.45
C ASP A 17 7.56 5.12 -16.97
N GLU A 18 7.99 4.01 -16.37
CA GLU A 18 8.32 3.98 -14.94
C GLU A 18 9.47 4.92 -14.56
N GLU A 19 10.49 5.04 -15.41
CA GLU A 19 11.64 5.89 -15.14
C GLU A 19 11.25 7.37 -15.24
N GLU A 20 10.40 7.73 -16.19
CA GLU A 20 9.80 9.06 -16.30
C GLU A 20 8.92 9.35 -15.09
N PHE A 21 8.08 8.41 -14.64
CA PHE A 21 7.29 8.58 -13.42
C PHE A 21 8.17 8.91 -12.22
N TYR A 22 9.19 8.09 -11.94
CA TYR A 22 10.08 8.35 -10.81
C TYR A 22 10.90 9.61 -11.01
N ARG A 23 11.18 10.06 -12.23
CA ARG A 23 11.88 11.33 -12.48
C ARG A 23 11.01 12.55 -12.18
N LEU A 24 9.72 12.46 -12.52
CA LEU A 24 8.74 13.54 -12.36
C LEU A 24 8.20 13.63 -10.94
N ALA A 25 7.99 12.50 -10.26
CA ALA A 25 7.43 12.46 -8.92
C ALA A 25 8.44 12.93 -7.86
N ASP A 26 8.00 13.84 -6.99
CA ASP A 26 8.71 14.33 -5.80
C ASP A 26 7.90 14.06 -4.51
N GLU A 27 8.37 14.57 -3.37
CA GLU A 27 7.72 14.38 -2.06
C GLU A 27 6.31 15.01 -1.99
N ASP A 28 6.08 16.07 -2.78
CA ASP A 28 4.82 16.83 -2.79
C ASP A 28 3.82 16.30 -3.84
N SER A 29 4.24 15.33 -4.65
CA SER A 29 3.44 14.70 -5.70
C SER A 29 2.54 13.60 -5.14
N ASP A 30 1.22 13.82 -5.11
CA ASP A 30 0.23 12.81 -4.73
C ASP A 30 -0.20 11.93 -5.90
N TRP A 31 0.74 11.13 -6.41
CA TRP A 31 0.64 10.45 -7.70
C TRP A 31 0.86 8.94 -7.61
N GLU A 32 0.09 8.18 -8.39
CA GLU A 32 0.31 6.76 -8.60
C GLU A 32 0.66 6.44 -10.05
N TYR A 33 1.47 5.41 -10.26
CA TYR A 33 1.83 4.89 -11.58
C TYR A 33 1.11 3.58 -11.88
N LEU A 34 0.16 3.59 -12.81
CA LEU A 34 -0.62 2.43 -13.22
C LEU A 34 -0.63 2.23 -14.76
N ASP A 35 0.18 1.28 -15.21
CA ASP A 35 0.26 0.75 -16.57
C ASP A 35 0.42 1.85 -17.62
N GLY A 36 1.54 2.57 -17.56
CA GLY A 36 1.84 3.62 -18.53
C GLY A 36 1.18 4.98 -18.23
N ARG A 37 0.60 5.15 -17.03
CA ARG A 37 -0.19 6.34 -16.66
C ARG A 37 0.19 6.84 -15.28
N ILE A 38 0.27 8.17 -15.15
CA ILE A 38 0.25 8.84 -13.84
C ILE A 38 -1.19 9.16 -13.50
N ILE A 39 -1.59 8.80 -12.29
CA ILE A 39 -2.88 9.12 -11.68
C ILE A 39 -2.61 10.13 -10.58
N MET A 40 -3.16 11.34 -10.69
CA MET A 40 -3.01 12.38 -9.68
C MET A 40 -4.28 12.42 -8.84
N HIS A 41 -4.13 12.27 -7.53
CA HIS A 41 -5.24 12.27 -6.60
C HIS A 41 -5.65 13.71 -6.23
N SER A 42 -6.95 13.87 -5.96
CA SER A 42 -7.44 15.10 -5.35
C SER A 42 -6.97 15.19 -3.90
N PRO A 43 -6.77 16.40 -3.36
CA PRO A 43 -6.43 16.58 -1.95
C PRO A 43 -7.34 15.80 -1.01
N ALA A 44 -6.75 15.20 0.02
CA ALA A 44 -7.49 14.47 1.04
C ALA A 44 -8.48 15.40 1.79
N SER A 45 -9.68 14.90 2.04
CA SER A 45 -10.64 15.59 2.90
C SER A 45 -10.18 15.54 4.37
N LYS A 46 -10.58 16.52 5.19
CA LYS A 46 -10.32 16.50 6.64
C LYS A 46 -10.74 15.17 7.30
N ARG A 47 -11.86 14.59 6.88
CA ARG A 47 -12.35 13.31 7.40
C ARG A 47 -11.39 12.15 7.07
N HIS A 48 -10.80 12.15 5.89
CA HIS A 48 -9.80 11.14 5.51
C HIS A 48 -8.56 11.29 6.41
N GLU A 49 -8.07 12.51 6.59
CA GLU A 49 -6.93 12.80 7.49
C GLU A 49 -7.19 12.37 8.94
N ASP A 50 -8.37 12.66 9.49
CA ASP A 50 -8.74 12.25 10.85
C ASP A 50 -8.70 10.71 11.00
N ILE A 51 -9.21 9.98 10.00
CA ILE A 51 -9.22 8.51 9.98
C ILE A 51 -7.80 7.96 9.80
N PHE A 52 -7.04 8.53 8.86
CA PHE A 52 -5.66 8.16 8.60
C PHE A 52 -4.80 8.33 9.85
N ALA A 53 -4.85 9.49 10.50
CA ALA A 53 -4.10 9.77 11.71
C ALA A 53 -4.46 8.81 12.86
N PHE A 54 -5.74 8.53 13.05
CA PHE A 54 -6.20 7.57 14.06
C PHE A 54 -5.65 6.16 13.81
N LEU A 55 -5.79 5.64 12.59
CA LEU A 55 -5.34 4.30 12.24
C LEU A 55 -3.82 4.16 12.26
N LEU A 56 -3.10 5.16 11.73
CA LEU A 56 -1.65 5.16 11.74
C LEU A 56 -1.10 5.16 13.17
N THR A 57 -1.70 5.96 14.05
CA THR A 57 -1.33 6.01 15.48
C THR A 57 -1.62 4.67 16.16
N LEU A 58 -2.82 4.12 15.96
CA LEU A 58 -3.19 2.83 16.52
C LEU A 58 -2.22 1.72 16.10
N LEU A 59 -1.90 1.63 14.81
CA LEU A 59 -1.01 0.59 14.28
C LEU A 59 0.43 0.74 14.76
N ARG A 60 0.91 1.97 14.99
CA ARG A 60 2.24 2.23 15.57
C ARG A 60 2.29 1.99 17.06
N ALA A 61 1.19 2.20 17.78
CA ALA A 61 1.10 2.06 19.23
C ALA A 61 0.75 0.64 19.68
N LEU A 62 0.26 -0.23 18.78
CA LEU A 62 -0.04 -1.63 19.09
C LEU A 62 1.22 -2.28 19.71
N PRO A 63 1.14 -2.78 20.95
CA PRO A 63 2.24 -3.48 21.59
C PRO A 63 2.55 -4.75 20.80
N ASP A 64 3.58 -4.68 19.97
CA ASP A 64 4.08 -5.87 19.29
C ASP A 64 5.08 -6.54 20.23
N GLU A 65 4.65 -7.62 20.89
CA GLU A 65 5.57 -8.51 21.64
C GLU A 65 6.73 -9.00 20.76
N ARG A 66 6.64 -8.84 19.42
CA ARG A 66 7.66 -9.23 18.44
C ARG A 66 8.39 -8.07 17.77
N LYS A 67 8.13 -6.80 18.13
CA LYS A 67 8.80 -5.57 17.63
C LYS A 67 9.08 -5.55 16.11
N GLY A 68 8.28 -6.27 15.34
CA GLY A 68 8.73 -6.86 14.08
C GLY A 68 8.14 -6.18 12.87
N ALA A 69 7.59 -4.97 12.97
CA ALA A 69 7.00 -4.30 11.82
C ALA A 69 7.34 -2.80 11.80
N THR A 70 7.47 -2.27 10.59
CA THR A 70 7.57 -0.83 10.32
C THR A 70 6.24 -0.38 9.72
N VAL A 71 5.64 0.69 10.26
CA VAL A 71 4.38 1.26 9.77
C VAL A 71 4.61 2.64 9.18
N LEU A 72 4.27 2.81 7.90
CA LEU A 72 4.47 4.01 7.10
C LEU A 72 3.11 4.56 6.63
N GLY A 73 3.07 5.88 6.41
CA GLY A 73 1.88 6.59 5.93
C GLY A 73 1.87 6.78 4.42
N SER A 74 0.97 7.66 3.95
CA SER A 74 0.54 7.77 2.54
C SER A 74 1.64 8.15 1.54
N ARG A 75 2.75 8.76 1.99
CA ARG A 75 3.85 9.21 1.12
C ARG A 75 4.91 8.14 0.81
N TYR A 76 4.66 6.88 1.18
CA TYR A 76 5.60 5.80 0.92
C TYR A 76 5.14 4.94 -0.26
N SER A 77 5.69 5.23 -1.43
CA SER A 77 5.35 4.50 -2.66
C SER A 77 5.69 3.01 -2.55
N MET A 78 4.88 2.17 -3.16
CA MET A 78 5.01 0.72 -3.20
C MET A 78 5.04 0.25 -4.65
N ARG A 79 6.22 -0.19 -5.08
CA ARG A 79 6.46 -0.79 -6.39
C ARG A 79 6.11 -2.28 -6.35
N LEU A 80 5.03 -2.64 -7.03
CA LEU A 80 4.52 -4.01 -7.14
C LEU A 80 5.01 -4.72 -8.40
N ASP A 81 5.14 -3.97 -9.49
CA ASP A 81 5.56 -4.41 -10.82
C ASP A 81 6.15 -3.18 -11.55
N PRO A 82 6.99 -3.34 -12.59
CA PRO A 82 7.45 -2.20 -13.39
C PRO A 82 6.33 -1.33 -13.97
N LYS A 83 5.09 -1.85 -14.05
CA LYS A 83 3.91 -1.10 -14.49
C LYS A 83 3.05 -0.58 -13.33
N TRP A 84 3.40 -0.87 -12.08
CA TRP A 84 2.54 -0.63 -10.91
C TRP A 84 3.36 -0.11 -9.73
N SER A 85 3.30 1.21 -9.50
CA SER A 85 3.79 1.86 -8.28
C SER A 85 2.65 2.66 -7.64
N THR A 86 2.14 2.18 -6.51
CA THR A 86 0.98 2.77 -5.82
C THR A 86 1.42 3.51 -4.56
N GLU A 87 0.63 4.47 -4.08
CA GLU A 87 0.85 5.19 -2.83
C GLU A 87 -0.28 4.86 -1.85
N PRO A 88 -0.23 3.70 -1.19
CA PRO A 88 -1.27 3.31 -0.25
C PRO A 88 -1.26 4.22 0.99
N ASP A 89 -2.45 4.52 1.52
CA ASP A 89 -2.60 5.36 2.72
C ASP A 89 -1.75 4.88 3.90
N ILE A 90 -1.71 3.57 4.16
CA ILE A 90 -0.92 2.97 5.25
C ILE A 90 -0.26 1.68 4.77
N VAL A 91 1.04 1.54 5.03
CA VAL A 91 1.81 0.31 4.77
C VAL A 91 2.33 -0.25 6.08
N VAL A 92 2.15 -1.56 6.27
CA VAL A 92 2.76 -2.32 7.37
C VAL A 92 3.76 -3.31 6.78
N ILE A 93 5.03 -3.16 7.14
CA ILE A 93 6.15 -3.93 6.62
C ILE A 93 6.71 -4.79 7.75
N VAL A 94 6.43 -6.08 7.71
CA VAL A 94 6.98 -7.04 8.68
C VAL A 94 8.50 -7.23 8.49
N ASP A 95 9.19 -7.65 9.55
CA ASP A 95 10.65 -7.66 9.66
C ASP A 95 11.30 -8.51 8.57
N ALA A 96 10.71 -9.68 8.30
CA ALA A 96 11.09 -10.58 7.23
C ALA A 96 11.09 -9.94 5.83
N ARG A 97 10.44 -8.78 5.66
CA ARG A 97 10.31 -8.03 4.40
C ARG A 97 10.92 -6.63 4.46
N ARG A 98 11.56 -6.23 5.56
CA ARG A 98 12.25 -4.92 5.66
C ARG A 98 13.33 -4.74 4.59
N HIS A 99 13.94 -5.82 4.12
CA HIS A 99 14.93 -5.78 3.03
C HIS A 99 14.36 -5.30 1.68
N LEU A 100 13.03 -5.21 1.52
CA LEU A 100 12.37 -4.65 0.34
C LEU A 100 12.24 -3.12 0.41
N MET A 101 12.44 -2.53 1.59
CA MET A 101 12.42 -1.09 1.78
C MET A 101 13.66 -0.47 1.16
N ARG A 102 13.48 0.53 0.30
CA ARG A 102 14.57 1.36 -0.21
C ARG A 102 14.57 2.71 0.49
N THR A 103 15.76 3.17 0.84
CA THR A 103 16.01 4.46 1.53
C THR A 103 16.99 5.35 0.75
N THR A 104 17.45 4.94 -0.43
CA THR A 104 18.45 5.68 -1.21
C THR A 104 17.80 6.37 -2.41
N GLY A 105 17.96 7.70 -2.51
CA GLY A 105 17.51 8.53 -3.64
C GLY A 105 16.02 8.85 -3.61
N ARG A 106 15.14 7.84 -3.59
CA ARG A 106 13.68 7.93 -3.39
C ARG A 106 13.21 6.75 -2.53
N SER A 107 12.43 7.04 -1.51
CA SER A 107 11.99 6.06 -0.50
C SER A 107 10.77 5.28 -0.99
N PHE A 108 10.91 3.99 -1.29
CA PHE A 108 9.80 3.14 -1.72
C PHE A 108 9.96 1.66 -1.35
N LEU A 109 8.85 0.92 -1.29
CA LEU A 109 8.83 -0.54 -1.10
C LEU A 109 8.98 -1.26 -2.45
N ASP A 110 10.09 -1.97 -2.67
CA ASP A 110 10.34 -2.71 -3.91
C ASP A 110 9.94 -4.19 -3.79
N THR A 111 8.67 -4.50 -4.04
CA THR A 111 8.18 -5.89 -4.01
C THR A 111 8.28 -6.62 -5.36
N ALA A 112 8.61 -5.89 -6.43
CA ALA A 112 8.63 -6.38 -7.81
C ALA A 112 9.71 -7.46 -8.07
N ARG A 113 10.64 -7.70 -7.13
CA ARG A 113 11.68 -8.74 -7.24
C ARG A 113 11.13 -10.18 -7.33
N ARG A 114 9.86 -10.43 -7.03
CA ARG A 114 9.19 -11.71 -7.29
C ARG A 114 8.08 -11.52 -8.32
N ARG A 115 8.17 -12.25 -9.44
CA ARG A 115 7.11 -12.36 -10.45
C ARG A 115 5.79 -12.72 -9.77
N PHE A 116 4.87 -11.76 -9.66
CA PHE A 116 3.49 -12.05 -9.25
C PHE A 116 2.76 -12.69 -10.44
N PRO A 117 2.01 -13.79 -10.23
CA PRO A 117 1.21 -14.36 -11.31
C PRO A 117 0.14 -13.36 -11.73
N ARG A 118 0.19 -12.98 -13.02
CA ARG A 118 -0.83 -12.18 -13.70
C ARG A 118 -2.11 -12.99 -13.81
N SER A 119 -3.06 -12.80 -12.89
CA SER A 119 -4.46 -13.12 -13.16
C SER A 119 -5.27 -11.85 -12.98
N GLY A 120 -5.75 -11.29 -14.10
CA GLY A 120 -6.49 -10.05 -14.20
C GLY A 120 -7.62 -9.95 -13.19
N SER A 121 -7.37 -9.29 -12.08
CA SER A 121 -8.33 -9.19 -11.01
C SER A 121 -8.17 -7.85 -10.32
N SER A 122 -9.30 -7.15 -10.24
CA SER A 122 -9.45 -5.81 -9.69
C SER A 122 -8.78 -5.68 -8.32
N ILE A 123 -8.60 -4.44 -7.86
CA ILE A 123 -8.07 -4.03 -6.55
C ILE A 123 -8.57 -4.89 -5.35
N ARG A 124 -9.73 -5.57 -5.47
CA ARG A 124 -10.26 -6.52 -4.47
C ARG A 124 -9.47 -7.83 -4.34
N SER A 125 -8.78 -8.29 -5.37
CA SER A 125 -8.06 -9.57 -5.41
C SER A 125 -6.78 -9.57 -4.56
N TYR A 126 -6.13 -8.41 -4.47
CA TYR A 126 -4.92 -8.19 -3.68
C TYR A 126 -5.13 -8.52 -2.18
N ARG A 127 -6.37 -8.34 -1.69
CA ARG A 127 -6.75 -8.50 -0.28
C ARG A 127 -6.70 -9.96 0.22
N ARG A 128 -6.69 -10.97 -0.66
CA ARG A 128 -6.75 -12.40 -0.26
C ARG A 128 -5.43 -13.16 -0.31
N SER A 129 -4.47 -12.79 -1.17
CA SER A 129 -3.24 -13.57 -1.35
C SER A 129 -2.21 -13.32 -0.25
N TRP A 130 -2.16 -12.12 0.32
CA TRP A 130 -1.14 -11.72 1.31
C TRP A 130 -1.30 -12.37 2.69
N TRP A 131 -2.49 -12.89 3.02
CA TRP A 131 -2.75 -13.54 4.32
C TRP A 131 -2.49 -15.06 4.33
N ARG A 132 -2.30 -15.71 3.17
CA ARG A 132 -2.25 -17.19 3.07
C ARG A 132 -0.86 -17.82 3.08
N GLU A 133 0.21 -17.05 2.94
CA GLU A 133 1.56 -17.61 2.94
C GLU A 133 2.22 -17.49 4.33
N ARG A 134 1.83 -18.38 5.25
CA ARG A 134 2.70 -18.77 6.36
C ARG A 134 3.27 -20.16 6.08
N PRO A 135 4.60 -20.36 6.02
CA PRO A 135 5.19 -21.65 6.33
C PRO A 135 4.99 -21.93 7.82
N GLY A 136 4.65 -23.17 8.16
CA GLY A 136 4.11 -23.55 9.46
C GLY A 136 5.02 -23.44 10.69
N ARG A 137 4.36 -23.68 11.84
CA ARG A 137 4.80 -23.81 13.25
C ARG A 137 4.93 -22.48 14.02
N ALA A 138 4.40 -22.31 15.23
CA ALA A 138 3.78 -23.22 16.18
C ALA A 138 2.51 -22.60 16.80
N MET A 139 1.48 -23.43 16.98
CA MET A 139 0.39 -23.20 17.94
C MET A 139 0.99 -23.06 19.34
N CYS A 140 0.71 -21.96 20.03
CA CYS A 140 0.70 -21.99 21.49
C CYS A 140 -0.47 -22.88 21.94
N PRO A 141 -0.29 -23.89 22.79
CA PRO A 141 -1.39 -24.70 23.29
C PRO A 141 -2.17 -23.86 24.30
N GLY A 142 -3.48 -23.67 24.08
CA GLY A 142 -4.33 -23.09 25.14
C GLY A 142 -5.62 -22.38 24.74
N VAL A 143 -5.93 -22.13 23.47
CA VAL A 143 -7.17 -21.43 23.11
C VAL A 143 -7.94 -22.19 22.02
N ASN A 144 -8.95 -22.96 22.45
CA ASN A 144 -9.88 -23.66 21.59
C ASN A 144 -11.02 -22.71 21.18
N LEU A 145 -10.97 -22.16 19.96
CA LEU A 145 -12.03 -21.33 19.38
C LEU A 145 -12.96 -22.11 18.42
N ARG A 146 -13.15 -23.42 18.61
CA ARG A 146 -14.24 -24.14 17.94
C ARG A 146 -15.54 -23.91 18.71
N GLY A 147 -16.24 -22.81 18.43
CA GLY A 147 -17.57 -22.62 19.02
C GLY A 147 -18.32 -21.32 18.75
N ALA A 148 -17.87 -20.43 17.86
CA ALA A 148 -18.48 -19.09 17.79
C ALA A 148 -18.85 -18.62 16.38
N TRP A 149 -19.30 -19.50 15.48
CA TRP A 149 -19.97 -19.08 14.24
C TRP A 149 -21.01 -20.13 13.81
N ASN A 150 -22.09 -20.25 14.59
CA ASN A 150 -23.39 -20.76 14.15
C ASN A 150 -24.45 -20.50 15.23
N ARG A 151 -25.25 -19.47 15.02
CA ARG A 151 -26.64 -19.22 15.47
C ARG A 151 -27.00 -17.87 14.82
N GLN A 152 -27.89 -17.87 13.81
CA GLN A 152 -29.33 -17.59 13.97
C GLN A 152 -29.60 -16.40 14.87
#